data_AF-A0A732VN67-F1
#
_entry.id   AF-A0A732VN67-F1
#
_cell.length_a   1.000
_cell.length_b   1.000
_cell.length_c   1.000
_cell.angle_alpha   90.00
_cell.angle_beta   90.00
_cell.angle_gamma   90.00
#
_symmetry.space_group_name_H-M   'P 1'
#
loop_
_entity.id
_entity.type
_entity.pdbx_description
1 polymer ?
#
loop_
_entity_poly.entity_id
_entity_poly.type
_entity_poly.pdbx_seq_one_letter_code
_entity_poly.pdbx_strand_id
1 'polypeptide(L)'
;MKEVKIYTIVSDQLSPPITGESFCTDMVRHSDYAELEDKYAALAEVRASARNEGINYAASRLAAAFNHGFLDKPVSEVLDVTRMILSAKEDLANDPLPADDGLSGEYAEKAIEEWETQLRQEAAQ
;
A
#
# COMPACT_ATOMS: atom_id res chain seq x y z
N MET A 1 -25.89 -24.89 -5.27
CA MET A 1 -24.79 -25.85 -5.53
C MET A 1 -23.82 -25.19 -6.49
N LYS A 2 -22.52 -25.11 -6.16
CA LYS A 2 -21.50 -24.71 -7.14
C LYS A 2 -21.28 -25.88 -8.09
N GLU A 3 -21.18 -25.59 -9.39
CA GLU A 3 -20.87 -26.57 -10.42
C GLU A 3 -19.45 -27.14 -10.18
N VAL A 4 -19.32 -28.46 -10.05
CA VAL A 4 -18.02 -29.13 -9.92
C VAL A 4 -17.58 -29.58 -11.30
N LYS A 5 -16.47 -29.03 -11.80
CA LYS A 5 -15.89 -29.39 -13.10
C LYS A 5 -14.74 -30.37 -12.89
N ILE A 6 -14.85 -31.57 -13.47
CA ILE A 6 -13.81 -32.61 -13.44
C ILE A 6 -13.03 -32.54 -14.75
N TYR A 7 -11.70 -32.43 -14.68
CA TYR A 7 -10.83 -32.35 -15.84
C TYR A 7 -9.80 -33.47 -15.83
N THR A 8 -9.49 -34.03 -17.00
CA THR A 8 -8.31 -34.88 -17.21
C THR A 8 -7.14 -34.00 -17.62
N ILE A 9 -6.02 -34.08 -16.91
CA ILE A 9 -4.81 -33.29 -17.17
C ILE A 9 -3.57 -34.16 -16.91
N VAL A 10 -2.50 -33.92 -17.67
CA VAL A 10 -1.21 -34.59 -17.52
C VAL A 10 -0.40 -33.97 -16.37
N SER A 11 0.40 -34.79 -15.69
CA SER A 11 1.13 -34.42 -14.46
C SER A 11 2.05 -33.19 -14.63
N ASP A 12 2.71 -33.07 -15.78
CA ASP A 12 3.63 -31.99 -16.12
C ASP A 12 2.96 -30.62 -16.27
N GLN A 13 1.64 -30.57 -16.47
CA GLN A 13 0.86 -29.34 -16.60
C GLN A 13 0.30 -28.85 -15.26
N LEU A 14 0.60 -29.55 -14.16
CA LEU A 14 0.21 -29.20 -12.81
C LEU A 14 1.36 -28.53 -12.07
N SER A 15 1.00 -27.65 -11.13
CA SER A 15 1.96 -27.00 -10.24
C SER A 15 1.61 -27.36 -8.78
N PRO A 16 2.44 -28.15 -8.07
CA PRO A 16 3.62 -28.86 -8.56
C PRO A 16 3.27 -30.14 -9.36
N PRO A 17 4.18 -30.67 -10.21
CA PRO A 17 3.97 -31.94 -10.89
C PRO A 17 3.83 -33.10 -9.91
N ILE A 18 2.95 -34.06 -10.20
CA ILE A 18 2.78 -35.26 -9.37
C ILE A 18 3.95 -36.23 -9.60
N THR A 19 4.66 -36.55 -8.52
CA THR A 19 5.65 -37.62 -8.46
C THR A 19 5.21 -38.69 -7.45
N GLY A 20 4.64 -39.81 -7.93
CA GLY A 20 4.25 -40.96 -7.08
C GLY A 20 2.75 -41.26 -6.98
N GLU A 21 2.36 -42.21 -6.14
CA GLU A 21 0.95 -42.53 -5.82
C GLU A 21 0.38 -41.43 -4.90
N SER A 22 -0.26 -40.42 -5.52
CA SER A 22 -0.69 -39.18 -4.89
C SER A 22 -1.80 -39.34 -3.84
N PHE A 23 -1.57 -38.79 -2.64
CA PHE A 23 -2.57 -38.41 -1.64
C PHE A 23 -3.24 -37.07 -2.04
N CYS A 24 -4.48 -36.81 -1.60
CA CYS A 24 -5.25 -35.60 -1.94
C CYS A 24 -4.43 -34.30 -1.75
N THR A 25 -4.02 -33.68 -2.86
CA THR A 25 -3.42 -32.35 -2.91
C THR A 25 -4.30 -31.47 -3.81
N ASP A 26 -4.62 -30.26 -3.36
CA ASP A 26 -5.29 -29.28 -4.22
C ASP A 26 -4.29 -28.79 -5.27
N MET A 27 -4.52 -29.18 -6.54
CA MET A 27 -3.60 -28.85 -7.62
C MET A 27 -4.17 -27.76 -8.51
N VAL A 28 -3.29 -26.89 -9.00
CA VAL A 28 -3.61 -25.82 -9.94
C VAL A 28 -2.89 -26.09 -11.27
N ARG A 29 -3.49 -25.70 -12.39
CA ARG A 29 -2.81 -25.77 -13.69
C ARG A 29 -1.66 -24.77 -13.72
N HIS A 30 -0.56 -25.14 -14.39
CA HIS A 30 0.56 -24.22 -14.60
C HIS A 30 0.12 -22.92 -15.28
N SER A 31 -0.78 -23.01 -16.26
CA SER A 31 -1.36 -21.83 -16.95
C SER A 31 -2.09 -20.89 -16.00
N ASP A 32 -2.88 -21.45 -15.08
CA ASP A 32 -3.72 -20.67 -14.17
C ASP A 32 -2.84 -20.02 -13.09
N TYR A 33 -1.74 -20.69 -12.71
CA TYR A 33 -0.73 -20.14 -11.81
C TYR A 33 0.07 -19.00 -12.47
N ALA A 34 0.52 -19.18 -13.72
CA ALA A 34 1.21 -18.13 -14.47
C ALA A 34 0.33 -16.89 -14.68
N GLU A 35 -0.95 -17.08 -15.04
CA GLU A 35 -1.91 -15.97 -15.15
C GLU A 35 -2.10 -15.24 -13.80
N LEU A 36 -2.06 -15.98 -12.69
CA LEU A 36 -2.14 -15.40 -11.36
C LEU A 36 -0.89 -14.58 -11.01
N GLU A 37 0.30 -15.07 -11.35
CA GLU A 37 1.57 -14.32 -11.18
C GLU A 37 1.55 -13.02 -11.98
N ASP A 38 1.12 -13.06 -13.24
CA ASP A 38 0.99 -11.87 -14.09
C ASP A 38 0.01 -10.84 -13.49
N LYS A 39 -1.13 -11.31 -12.94
CA LYS A 39 -2.08 -10.45 -12.23
C LYS A 39 -1.47 -9.82 -10.99
N TYR A 40 -0.70 -10.57 -10.20
CA TYR A 40 -0.03 -10.02 -9.02
C TYR A 40 1.03 -9.00 -9.39
N ALA A 41 1.81 -9.24 -10.46
CA ALA A 41 2.79 -8.28 -10.96
C ALA A 41 2.12 -6.98 -11.42
N ALA A 42 1.05 -7.08 -12.21
CA ALA A 42 0.26 -5.91 -12.64
C ALA A 42 -0.35 -5.17 -11.44
N LEU A 43 -0.89 -5.88 -10.44
CA LEU A 43 -1.43 -5.26 -9.24
C LEU A 43 -0.34 -4.57 -8.40
N ALA A 44 0.86 -5.13 -8.33
CA ALA A 44 1.99 -4.52 -7.65
C ALA A 44 2.40 -3.19 -8.31
N GLU A 45 2.44 -3.15 -9.64
CA GLU A 45 2.72 -1.92 -10.41
C GLU A 45 1.64 -0.85 -10.16
N VAL A 46 0.36 -1.21 -10.27
CA VAL A 46 -0.75 -0.28 -9.99
C VAL A 46 -0.68 0.24 -8.56
N ARG A 47 -0.38 -0.62 -7.58
CA ARG A 47 -0.24 -0.24 -6.18
C ARG A 47 0.94 0.72 -5.97
N ALA A 48 2.06 0.51 -6.66
CA ALA A 48 3.21 1.41 -6.61
C ALA A 48 2.86 2.80 -7.19
N SER A 49 2.18 2.85 -8.34
CA SER A 49 1.70 4.11 -8.92
C SER A 49 0.76 4.85 -7.98
N ALA A 50 -0.26 4.16 -7.44
CA ALA A 50 -1.25 4.76 -6.54
C ALA A 50 -0.60 5.34 -5.27
N ARG A 51 0.41 4.67 -4.70
CA ARG A 51 1.19 5.20 -3.57
C ARG A 51 1.93 6.48 -3.93
N ASN A 52 2.62 6.50 -5.07
CA ASN A 52 3.33 7.68 -5.55
C ASN A 52 2.39 8.86 -5.78
N GLU A 53 1.21 8.62 -6.34
CA GLU A 53 0.15 9.62 -6.51
C GLU A 53 -0.36 10.16 -5.17
N GLY A 54 -0.63 9.29 -4.19
CA GLY A 54 -1.03 9.70 -2.85
C GLY A 54 0.03 10.57 -2.14
N ILE A 55 1.30 10.20 -2.23
CA ILE A 55 2.42 10.98 -1.68
C ILE A 55 2.53 12.36 -2.36
N ASN A 56 2.44 12.40 -3.69
CA ASN A 56 2.42 13.66 -4.45
C ASN A 56 1.26 14.55 -4.02
N TYR A 57 0.08 13.96 -3.84
CA TYR A 57 -1.10 14.67 -3.42
C TYR A 57 -0.91 15.29 -2.02
N ALA A 58 -0.42 14.53 -1.05
CA ALA A 58 -0.15 15.01 0.31
C ALA A 58 0.87 16.17 0.32
N ALA A 59 2.00 16.03 -0.38
CA ALA A 59 3.01 17.09 -0.51
C ALA A 59 2.42 18.35 -1.18
N SER A 60 1.60 18.18 -2.22
CA SER A 60 0.93 19.30 -2.90
C SER A 60 -0.06 20.03 -1.99
N ARG A 61 -0.81 19.29 -1.16
CA ARG A 61 -1.73 19.89 -0.17
C ARG A 61 -0.99 20.68 0.89
N LEU A 62 0.15 20.19 1.38
CA LEU A 62 1.02 20.92 2.31
C LEU A 62 1.53 22.23 1.70
N ALA A 63 2.08 22.15 0.48
CA ALA A 63 2.58 23.33 -0.22
C ALA A 63 1.47 24.36 -0.49
N ALA A 64 0.28 23.90 -0.87
CA ALA A 64 -0.88 24.76 -1.05
C ALA A 64 -1.32 25.42 0.27
N ALA A 65 -1.34 24.66 1.38
CA ALA A 65 -1.69 25.20 2.68
C ALA A 65 -0.76 26.37 3.08
N PHE A 66 0.54 26.23 2.84
CA PHE A 66 1.51 27.32 3.05
C PHE A 66 1.26 28.50 2.12
N ASN A 67 1.15 28.29 0.81
CA ASN A 67 0.97 29.37 -0.16
C ASN A 67 -0.32 30.18 0.03
N HIS A 68 -1.35 29.57 0.63
CA HIS A 68 -2.61 30.22 0.96
C HIS A 68 -2.66 30.79 2.39
N GLY A 69 -1.57 30.73 3.15
CA GLY A 69 -1.45 31.34 4.47
C GLY A 69 -2.08 30.54 5.62
N PHE A 70 -2.38 29.25 5.43
CA PHE A 70 -2.83 28.38 6.51
C PHE A 70 -1.70 27.97 7.47
N LEU A 71 -0.45 28.10 7.04
CA LEU A 71 0.74 27.76 7.82
C LEU A 71 1.61 29.01 8.01
N ASP A 72 1.78 29.43 9.26
CA ASP A 72 2.69 30.51 9.65
C ASP A 72 4.04 29.94 10.09
N LYS A 73 4.79 29.45 9.11
CA LYS A 73 6.12 28.82 9.28
C LYS A 73 7.10 29.36 8.26
N PRO A 74 8.41 29.38 8.54
CA PRO A 74 9.39 29.79 7.55
C PRO A 74 9.41 28.81 6.38
N VAL A 75 9.66 29.33 5.17
CA VAL A 75 9.67 28.52 3.94
C VAL A 75 10.66 27.35 4.01
N SER A 76 11.75 27.48 4.76
CA SER A 76 12.72 26.40 4.98
C SER A 76 12.11 25.20 5.71
N GLU A 77 11.32 25.42 6.76
CA GLU A 77 10.65 24.32 7.48
C GLU A 77 9.61 23.63 6.59
N VAL A 78 8.83 24.42 5.85
CA VAL A 78 7.82 23.84 4.92
C VAL A 78 8.49 23.07 3.79
N LEU A 79 9.62 23.55 3.28
CA LEU A 79 10.42 22.85 2.28
C LEU A 79 10.91 21.51 2.81
N ASP A 80 11.46 21.48 4.03
CA ASP A 80 11.99 20.26 4.63
C ASP A 80 10.88 19.22 4.86
N VAL A 81 9.72 19.62 5.37
CA VAL A 81 8.58 18.71 5.54
C VAL A 81 8.03 18.24 4.18
N THR A 82 7.94 19.12 3.19
CA THR A 82 7.50 18.73 1.83
C THR A 82 8.46 17.72 1.20
N ARG A 83 9.77 17.91 1.37
CA ARG A 83 10.81 16.96 0.92
C ARG A 83 10.71 15.63 1.67
N MET A 84 10.51 15.66 2.98
CA MET A 84 10.30 14.46 3.80
C MET A 84 9.09 13.65 3.32
N ILE A 85 7.98 14.30 2.95
CA ILE A 85 6.83 13.58 2.37
C ILE A 85 7.21 12.96 1.03
N LEU A 86 7.90 13.70 0.15
CA LEU A 86 8.27 13.20 -1.17
C LEU A 86 9.31 12.07 -1.14
N SER A 87 10.21 12.04 -0.16
CA SER A 87 11.22 10.96 -0.01
C SER A 87 10.59 9.61 0.30
N ALA A 88 9.36 9.58 0.84
CA ALA A 88 8.62 8.34 1.09
C ALA A 88 8.44 7.46 -0.17
N LYS A 89 8.55 8.03 -1.38
CA LYS A 89 8.52 7.23 -2.62
C LYS A 89 9.75 6.34 -2.76
N GLU A 90 10.92 6.86 -2.39
CA GLU A 90 12.17 6.10 -2.41
C GLU A 90 12.16 5.04 -1.30
N ASP A 91 11.63 5.39 -0.12
CA ASP A 91 11.46 4.44 0.99
C ASP A 91 10.56 3.26 0.58
N LEU A 92 9.40 3.54 -0.01
CA LEU A 92 8.45 2.51 -0.46
C LEU A 92 8.91 1.69 -1.67
N ALA A 93 9.86 2.21 -2.45
CA ALA A 93 10.46 1.47 -3.57
C ALA A 93 11.53 0.48 -3.10
N ASN A 94 12.20 0.79 -1.98
CA ASN A 94 13.32 0.01 -1.45
C ASN A 94 12.93 -0.92 -0.30
N ASP A 95 11.79 -0.70 0.35
CA ASP A 95 11.33 -1.54 1.46
C ASP A 95 10.27 -2.57 1.01
N PRO A 96 10.56 -3.89 1.02
CA PRO A 96 9.62 -4.93 0.60
C PRO A 96 8.39 -5.05 1.52
N LEU A 97 8.45 -4.48 2.73
CA LEU A 97 7.32 -4.38 3.65
C LEU A 97 7.24 -2.93 4.13
N PRO A 98 6.30 -2.10 3.63
CA PRO A 98 6.10 -0.79 4.23
C PRO A 98 5.88 -0.96 5.73
N ALA A 99 6.45 -0.07 6.56
CA ALA A 99 6.18 -0.07 8.00
C ALA A 99 4.66 -0.24 8.23
N ASP A 100 4.29 -1.25 9.03
CA ASP A 100 2.90 -1.73 9.17
C ASP A 100 1.88 -0.62 9.52
N ASP A 101 2.35 0.48 10.11
CA ASP A 101 1.54 1.61 10.60
C ASP A 101 1.54 2.86 9.69
N GLY A 102 2.41 2.93 8.68
CA GLY A 102 2.61 4.14 7.87
C GLY A 102 1.59 4.33 6.76
N LEU A 103 0.91 3.25 6.33
CA LEU A 103 -0.04 3.26 5.22
C LEU A 103 -1.51 3.20 5.64
N SER A 104 -1.81 2.81 6.88
CA SER A 104 -3.18 2.68 7.38
C SER A 104 -3.83 4.04 7.64
N GLY A 105 -3.02 5.06 7.95
CA GLY A 105 -3.49 6.37 8.40
C GLY A 105 -3.74 6.45 9.92
N GLU A 106 -3.64 5.34 10.65
CA GLU A 106 -3.95 5.26 12.09
C GLU A 106 -3.15 6.27 12.92
N TYR A 107 -1.86 6.45 12.60
CA TYR A 107 -1.03 7.46 13.27
C TYR A 107 -1.58 8.88 13.08
N ALA A 108 -2.01 9.23 11.86
CA ALA A 108 -2.56 10.54 11.55
C ALA A 108 -3.93 10.76 12.21
N GLU A 109 -4.78 9.74 12.21
CA GLU A 109 -6.09 9.78 12.88
C GLU A 109 -5.94 9.98 14.39
N LYS A 110 -5.05 9.22 15.03
CA LYS A 110 -4.74 9.37 16.45
C LYS A 110 -4.16 10.75 16.77
N ALA A 111 -3.26 11.28 15.94
CA ALA A 111 -2.71 12.62 16.13
C ALA A 111 -3.81 13.70 16.10
N ILE A 112 -4.81 13.56 15.21
CA ILE A 112 -5.97 14.47 15.15
C ILE A 112 -6.74 14.42 16.47
N GLU A 113 -7.07 13.23 16.98
CA GLU A 113 -7.80 13.08 18.25
C GLU A 113 -7.05 13.69 19.44
N GLU A 114 -5.73 13.51 19.48
CA GLU A 114 -4.86 14.08 20.51
C GLU A 114 -4.85 15.61 20.45
N TRP A 115 -4.68 16.20 19.25
CA TRP A 115 -4.68 17.65 19.07
C TRP A 115 -6.05 18.28 19.37
N GLU A 116 -7.15 17.66 18.96
CA GLU A 116 -8.50 18.13 19.30
C GLU A 116 -8.76 18.11 20.80
N THR A 117 -8.20 17.12 21.50
CA THR A 117 -8.27 17.03 22.96
C THR A 117 -7.46 18.13 23.64
N GLN A 118 -6.24 18.37 23.16
CA GLN A 118 -5.40 19.46 23.65
C GLN A 118 -6.09 20.83 23.49
N LEU A 119 -6.64 21.12 22.31
CA LEU A 119 -7.34 22.38 22.05
C LEU A 119 -8.55 22.58 22.95
N ARG A 120 -9.31 21.51 23.27
CA ARG A 120 -10.43 21.57 24.22
C ARG A 120 -9.97 21.88 25.65
N GLN A 121 -8.81 21.36 26.06
CA GLN A 121 -8.24 21.63 27.38
C GLN A 121 -7.73 23.07 27.49
N GLU A 122 -7.06 23.57 26.46
CA GLU A 122 -6.57 24.96 26.39
C GLU A 122 -7.72 25.98 26.43
N ALA A 123 -8.85 25.69 25.75
CA ALA A 123 -10.03 26.56 25.78
C ALA A 123 -10.81 26.56 27.11
N ALA A 124 -10.55 25.59 27.98
CA ALA A 124 -11.21 25.47 29.29
C ALA A 124 -10.41 26.11 30.44
N GLN A 125 -9.22 26.64 30.16
CA GLN A 125 -8.34 27.37 31.10
C GLN A 125 -8.53 28.89 30.97
#